data_AF-A0A095V0R8-F1
#
_entry.id   AF-A0A095V0R8-F1
#
_cell.length_a   1.000
_cell.length_b   1.000
_cell.length_c   1.000
_cell.angle_alpha   90.00
_cell.angle_beta   90.00
_cell.angle_gamma   90.00
#
_symmetry.space_group_name_H-M   'P 1'
#
loop_
_entity.id
_entity.type
_entity.pdbx_description
1 polymer ?
#
loop_
_entity_poly.entity_id
_entity_poly.type
_entity_poly.pdbx_seq_one_letter_code
_entity_poly.pdbx_strand_id
1 'polypeptide(L)' 'MNKFLSFFKTTSPLILILVSVGIGILAKLIEIKFKNIAMGLQLITFILFIYALKRFGDKIFK' A
#
# COMPACT_ATOMS: atom_id res chain seq x y z
N MET A 1 -12.11 3.70 17.85
CA MET A 1 -12.78 3.36 16.58
C MET A 1 -11.88 3.81 15.42
N ASN A 2 -10.96 2.96 14.99
CA ASN A 2 -9.97 3.35 13.98
C ASN A 2 -10.57 3.12 12.59
N LYS A 3 -11.30 4.12 12.08
CA LYS A 3 -11.90 4.12 10.72
C LYS A 3 -10.89 3.64 9.66
N PHE A 4 -9.62 4.01 9.83
CA PHE A 4 -8.52 3.56 8.99
C PHE A 4 -8.43 2.02 8.89
N LEU A 5 -8.40 1.32 10.02
CA LEU A 5 -8.32 -0.14 10.05
C LEU A 5 -9.55 -0.82 9.46
N SER A 6 -10.72 -0.21 9.66
CA SER A 6 -11.98 -0.67 9.05
C SER A 6 -11.93 -0.55 7.53
N PHE A 7 -11.42 0.56 6.99
CA PHE A 7 -11.24 0.76 5.55
C PHE A 7 -10.37 -0.35 4.96
N PHE A 8 -9.20 -0.64 5.53
CA PHE A 8 -8.34 -1.73 5.04
C PHE A 8 -9.03 -3.12 5.09
N LYS A 9 -10.02 -3.32 5.96
CA LYS A 9 -10.78 -4.58 6.04
C LYS A 9 -11.97 -4.66 5.09
N THR A 10 -12.67 -3.57 4.79
CA THR A 10 -13.87 -3.61 3.94
C THR A 10 -13.61 -3.20 2.49
N THR A 11 -12.50 -2.52 2.22
CA THR A 11 -12.13 -2.03 0.90
C THR A 11 -11.71 -3.16 -0.03
N SER A 12 -12.12 -3.06 -1.30
CA SER A 12 -11.79 -4.02 -2.35
C SER A 12 -10.26 -4.12 -2.54
N PRO A 13 -9.70 -5.32 -2.78
CA PRO A 13 -8.25 -5.46 -2.93
C PRO A 13 -7.69 -4.67 -4.12
N LEU A 14 -8.48 -4.43 -5.17
CA LEU A 14 -8.09 -3.52 -6.26
C LEU A 14 -7.81 -2.08 -5.77
N ILE A 15 -8.64 -1.59 -4.85
CA ILE A 15 -8.46 -0.26 -4.27
C ILE A 15 -7.24 -0.25 -3.35
N LEU A 16 -6.97 -1.34 -2.64
CA LEU A 16 -5.74 -1.49 -1.85
C LEU A 16 -4.48 -1.46 -2.73
N ILE A 17 -4.52 -2.10 -3.89
CA ILE A 17 -3.44 -2.05 -4.88
C ILE A 17 -3.26 -0.61 -5.40
N LEU A 18 -4.35 0.06 -5.81
CA LEU A 18 -4.32 1.47 -6.23
C LEU A 18 -3.71 2.40 -5.17
N VAL A 19 -4.12 2.26 -3.91
CA VAL A 19 -3.58 3.04 -2.79
C VAL A 19 -2.09 2.78 -2.60
N SER A 20 -1.65 1.51 -2.67
CA SER A 20 -0.23 1.18 -2.54
C SER A 20 0.61 1.77 -3.69
N VAL A 21 0.11 1.73 -4.93
CA VAL A 21 0.78 2.36 -6.08
C VAL A 21 0.86 3.88 -5.90
N GLY A 22 -0.22 4.51 -5.44
CA GLY A 22 -0.23 5.94 -5.12
C GLY A 22 0.80 6.33 -4.07
N ILE A 23 0.91 5.56 -2.98
CA ILE A 23 1.92 5.78 -1.93
C ILE A 23 3.34 5.59 -2.49
N GLY A 24 3.56 4.61 -3.37
CA GLY A 24 4.85 4.37 -4.01
C GLY A 24 5.31 5.54 -4.91
N ILE A 25 4.39 6.13 -5.66
CA ILE A 25 4.66 7.32 -6.48
C ILE A 25 5.02 8.51 -5.59
N LEU A 26 4.26 8.73 -4.51
CA LEU A 26 4.55 9.78 -3.54
C LEU A 26 5.91 9.58 -2.86
N ALA A 27 6.27 8.34 -2.52
CA ALA A 27 7.57 8.02 -1.96
C ALA A 27 8.71 8.39 -2.90
N LYS A 28 8.56 8.09 -4.20
CA LYS A 28 9.55 8.44 -5.23
C LYS A 28 9.68 9.96 -5.43
N LEU A 29 8.59 10.70 -5.24
CA LEU A 29 8.58 12.16 -5.33
C LEU A 29 9.27 12.82 -4.13
N ILE A 30 9.11 12.23 -2.94
CA ILE A 30 9.77 12.65 -1.70
C ILE A 30 11.25 12.25 -1.68
N GLU A 31 11.64 11.19 -2.42
CA GLU A 31 13.03 10.71 -2.56
C GLU A 31 14.00 11.80 -3.00
N ILE A 32 13.51 12.74 -3.82
CA ILE A 32 14.29 13.88 -4.34
C ILE A 32 14.82 14.75 -3.19
N LYS A 33 14.05 14.92 -2.11
CA LYS A 33 14.42 15.78 -0.97
C LYS A 33 14.84 14.99 0.27
N PHE A 34 14.30 13.79 0.46
CA PHE A 34 14.50 13.00 1.68
C PHE A 34 14.73 11.52 1.36
N LYS A 35 15.88 11.23 0.74
CA LYS A 35 16.27 9.89 0.27
C LYS A 35 16.15 8.79 1.34
N ASN A 36 16.59 9.07 2.58
CA ASN A 36 16.50 8.11 3.68
C ASN A 36 15.05 7.81 4.10
N ILE A 37 14.19 8.83 4.10
CA ILE A 37 12.77 8.69 4.47
C ILE A 37 12.00 7.97 3.35
N ALA A 38 12.32 8.29 2.10
CA ALA A 38 11.73 7.65 0.94
C ALA A 38 12.06 6.16 0.86
N MET A 39 13.27 5.76 1.23
CA MET A 39 13.67 4.35 1.30
C MET A 39 12.84 3.57 2.33
N GLY A 40 12.61 4.15 3.51
CA GLY A 40 11.70 3.57 4.52
C GLY A 40 10.25 3.51 4.03
N LEU A 41 9.77 4.56 3.36
CA LEU A 41 8.42 4.62 2.84
C LEU A 41 8.21 3.64 1.67
N GLN A 42 9.21 3.44 0.80
CA GLN A 42 9.22 2.40 -0.22
C GLN A 42 9.12 1.00 0.40
N LEU A 43 9.85 0.73 1.48
CA LEU A 43 9.79 -0.55 2.19
C LEU A 43 8.39 -0.81 2.75
N ILE A 44 7.78 0.19 3.38
CA ILE A 44 6.40 0.11 3.90
C ILE A 44 5.41 -0.10 2.76
N THR A 45 5.59 0.61 1.65
CA THR A 45 4.74 0.48 0.46
C THR A 45 4.84 -0.92 -0.12
N PHE A 46 6.03 -1.51 -0.17
CA PHE A 46 6.26 -2.87 -0.67
C PHE A 46 5.54 -3.91 0.20
N ILE A 47 5.63 -3.79 1.53
CA ILE A 47 4.91 -4.68 2.45
C ILE A 47 3.38 -4.56 2.24
N LEU A 48 2.88 -3.33 2.10
CA LEU A 48 1.47 -3.07 1.81
C LEU A 48 1.03 -3.65 0.47
N PHE A 49 1.87 -3.56 -0.55
CA PHE A 49 1.63 -4.10 -1.88
C PHE A 49 1.54 -5.63 -1.85
N ILE A 50 2.47 -6.31 -1.18
CA ILE A 50 2.44 -7.77 -1.00
C ILE A 50 1.17 -8.20 -0.23
N TYR A 51 0.80 -7.47 0.82
CA TYR A 51 -0.44 -7.75 1.55
C TYR A 51 -1.69 -7.57 0.67
N ALA A 52 -1.73 -6.50 -0.13
CA ALA A 52 -2.82 -6.25 -1.07
C ALA A 52 -2.89 -7.33 -2.16
N LEU A 53 -1.76 -7.77 -2.70
CA LEU A 53 -1.65 -8.86 -3.68
C LEU A 53 -2.12 -10.19 -3.10
N LYS A 54 -1.62 -10.56 -1.91
CA LYS A 54 -2.06 -11.79 -1.23
C LYS A 54 -3.58 -11.78 -1.05
N ARG A 55 -4.12 -10.67 -0.58
CA ARG A 55 -5.55 -10.50 -0.35
C ARG A 55 -6.38 -10.46 -1.63
N PHE A 56 -5.82 -9.95 -2.73
CA PHE A 56 -6.43 -10.02 -4.05
C PHE A 56 -6.47 -11.45 -4.57
N GLY A 57 -5.37 -12.21 -4.43
CA GLY A 57 -5.31 -13.63 -4.74
C GLY A 57 -6.31 -14.46 -3.93
N ASP A 58 -6.35 -14.26 -2.61
CA ASP A 58 -7.33 -14.92 -1.72
C ASP A 58 -8.78 -14.63 -2.09
N LYS A 59 -9.08 -13.50 -2.74
CA LYS A 59 -10.42 -13.13 -3.20
C LYS A 59 -10.77 -13.65 -4.59
N ILE A 60 -9.77 -14.05 -5.38
CA ILE A 60 -9.92 -14.56 -6.75
C ILE A 60 -9.93 -16.09 -6.77
N PHE A 61 -9.12 -16.72 -5.92
CA PHE A 61 -8.93 -18.18 -5.89
C PHE A 61 -9.77 -18.89 -4.82
N LYS A 62 -10.66 -18.18 -4.11
CA LYS A 62 -11.56 -18.71 -3.08
C LYS A 62 -12.97 -18.18 -3.31
#